data_AF-H2YN50-F1
#
_entry.id   AF-H2YN50-F1
#
_cell.length_a   1.000
_cell.length_b   1.000
_cell.length_c   1.000
_cell.angle_alpha   90.00
_cell.angle_beta   90.00
_cell.angle_gamma   90.00
#
_symmetry.space_group_name_H-M   'P 1'
#
loop_
_entity.id
_entity.type
_entity.pdbx_description
1 polymer ?
#
loop_
_entity_poly.entity_id
_entity_poly.type
_entity_poly.pdbx_seq_one_letter_code
_entity_poly.pdbx_strand_id
1 'polypeptide(L)'
;MPASELSKDLPDIENILLLNPKIKPHANLLSTAVTKKNKKHWKRNPDKDCSTCKPLEKNFDDVKHTTLSERGAVREAARCLKCADAPCQKSCPTQLDIKTFITSIANKNYYGAAKAIFSDNPLGLTCGMVCPTSDLCVGGCNLYGSEEGPINIGGLQQFATETITILFNCSTFL
;
A
#
# COMPACT_ATOMS: atom_id res chain seq x y z
N MET A 1 -20.30 -29.63 37.99
CA MET A 1 -20.15 -28.19 37.74
C MET A 1 -21.50 -27.54 38.01
N PRO A 2 -21.62 -26.58 38.95
CA PRO A 2 -22.90 -25.96 39.25
C PRO A 2 -23.41 -25.21 38.02
N ALA A 3 -24.69 -25.40 37.69
CA ALA A 3 -25.36 -24.88 36.48
C ALA A 3 -25.57 -23.35 36.49
N SER A 4 -24.99 -22.62 37.45
CA SER A 4 -25.45 -21.28 37.81
C SER A 4 -24.87 -20.12 37.01
N GLU A 5 -23.84 -20.30 36.18
CA GLU A 5 -23.22 -19.19 35.44
C GLU A 5 -22.76 -19.54 34.02
N LEU A 6 -23.57 -20.29 33.26
CA LEU A 6 -23.30 -20.59 31.85
C LEU A 6 -23.15 -19.33 30.96
N SER A 7 -23.75 -18.21 31.37
CA SER A 7 -23.76 -16.96 30.61
C SER A 7 -22.65 -15.97 31.01
N LYS A 8 -21.73 -16.35 31.90
CA LYS A 8 -20.59 -15.51 32.30
C LYS A 8 -19.29 -16.10 31.80
N ASP A 9 -18.38 -15.21 31.44
CA ASP A 9 -17.04 -15.59 31.03
C ASP A 9 -16.27 -16.16 32.22
N LEU A 10 -15.53 -17.25 31.99
CA LEU A 10 -14.59 -17.79 32.98
C LEU A 10 -13.42 -16.81 33.18
N PRO A 11 -12.72 -16.85 34.34
CA PRO A 11 -11.59 -15.94 34.61
C PRO A 11 -10.52 -15.93 33.52
N ASP A 12 -10.24 -17.08 32.90
CA ASP A 12 -9.28 -17.20 31.80
C ASP A 12 -9.76 -16.45 30.54
N ILE A 13 -11.07 -16.48 30.27
CA ILE A 13 -11.70 -15.76 29.16
C ILE A 13 -11.74 -14.26 29.46
N GLU A 14 -12.07 -13.87 30.70
CA GLU A 14 -12.04 -12.47 31.13
C GLU A 14 -10.63 -11.87 30.98
N ASN A 15 -9.59 -12.64 31.31
CA ASN A 15 -8.19 -12.24 31.13
C ASN A 15 -7.83 -12.01 29.65
N ILE A 16 -8.34 -12.85 28.73
CA ILE A 16 -8.16 -12.65 27.29
C ILE A 16 -8.90 -11.40 26.80
N LEU A 17 -10.08 -11.11 27.38
CA LEU A 17 -10.94 -9.99 26.99
C LEU A 17 -10.51 -8.63 27.58
N LEU A 18 -9.37 -8.54 28.28
CA LEU A 18 -8.90 -7.30 28.92
C LEU A 18 -8.72 -6.11 27.96
N LEU A 19 -8.33 -6.37 26.71
CA LEU A 19 -8.12 -5.33 25.69
C LEU A 19 -9.32 -5.13 24.75
N ASN A 20 -10.40 -5.90 24.93
CA ASN A 20 -11.61 -5.77 24.13
C ASN A 20 -12.23 -4.37 24.35
N PRO A 21 -12.56 -3.61 23.29
CA PRO A 21 -13.14 -2.27 23.45
C PRO A 21 -14.43 -2.29 24.26
N LYS A 22 -14.47 -1.50 25.32
CA LYS A 22 -15.65 -1.25 26.16
C LYS A 22 -15.95 0.24 26.20
N ILE A 23 -17.23 0.61 26.19
CA ILE A 23 -17.66 2.01 26.33
C ILE A 23 -17.23 2.50 27.71
N LYS A 24 -16.50 3.61 27.75
CA LYS A 24 -16.06 4.22 29.01
C LYS A 24 -17.14 5.21 29.47
N PRO A 25 -17.74 5.02 30.66
CA PRO A 25 -18.78 5.92 31.16
C PRO A 25 -18.26 7.30 31.58
N HIS A 26 -16.93 7.43 31.77
CA HIS A 26 -16.28 8.65 32.24
C HIS A 26 -15.03 8.98 31.41
N ALA A 27 -14.55 10.21 31.56
CA ALA A 27 -13.30 10.65 30.95
C ALA A 27 -12.07 9.91 31.51
N ASN A 28 -11.04 9.72 30.69
CA ASN A 28 -9.78 9.13 31.13
C ASN A 28 -8.88 10.20 31.77
N LEU A 29 -8.33 9.91 32.95
CA LEU A 29 -7.33 10.76 33.59
C LEU A 29 -5.92 10.18 33.38
N LEU A 30 -5.13 10.81 32.51
CA LEU A 30 -3.74 10.44 32.24
C LEU A 30 -2.87 11.69 32.23
N SER A 31 -1.79 11.69 33.01
CA SER A 31 -0.88 12.83 33.07
C SER A 31 -0.06 12.96 31.78
N THR A 32 0.32 14.19 31.45
CA THR A 32 1.15 14.48 30.27
C THR A 32 2.48 13.70 30.29
N ALA A 33 3.05 13.47 31.47
CA ALA A 33 4.27 12.68 31.64
C ALA A 33 4.07 11.22 31.20
N VAL A 34 2.97 10.59 31.62
CA VAL A 34 2.62 9.21 31.22
C VAL A 34 2.34 9.15 29.71
N THR A 35 1.59 10.11 29.16
CA THR A 35 1.31 10.16 27.72
C THR A 35 2.58 10.29 26.89
N LYS A 36 3.55 11.12 27.31
CA LYS A 36 4.86 11.24 26.65
C LYS A 36 5.67 9.94 26.69
N LYS A 37 5.63 9.22 27.81
CA LYS A 37 6.28 7.89 27.93
C LYS A 37 5.61 6.87 27.00
N ASN A 38 4.28 6.81 27.00
CA ASN A 38 3.50 5.89 26.17
C ASN A 38 3.65 6.17 24.68
N LYS A 39 3.79 7.44 24.27
CA LYS A 39 4.02 7.83 22.87
C LYS A 39 5.26 7.14 22.27
N LYS A 40 6.31 6.95 23.06
CA LYS A 40 7.54 6.27 22.60
C LYS A 40 7.31 4.77 22.33
N HIS A 41 6.46 4.11 23.10
CA HIS A 41 6.17 2.68 22.96
C HIS A 41 5.41 2.36 21.66
N TRP A 42 4.50 3.23 21.23
CA TRP A 42 3.64 3.00 20.05
C TRP A 42 4.13 3.67 18.75
N LYS A 43 5.36 4.19 18.73
CA LYS A 43 5.92 4.97 17.61
C LYS A 43 6.16 4.06 16.39
N ARG A 44 5.56 4.38 15.23
CA ARG A 44 5.70 3.62 13.96
C ARG A 44 6.48 4.34 12.87
N ASN A 45 6.31 5.65 12.75
CA ASN A 45 7.00 6.48 11.76
C ASN A 45 8.34 7.00 12.29
N PRO A 46 9.24 7.51 11.42
CA PRO A 46 10.48 8.12 11.84
C PRO A 46 10.27 9.16 12.95
N ASP A 47 11.19 9.20 13.91
CA ASP A 47 11.15 10.22 14.95
C ASP A 47 11.72 11.53 14.40
N LYS A 48 11.02 12.64 14.68
CA LYS A 48 11.43 13.97 14.24
C LYS A 48 12.65 14.45 15.03
N ASP A 49 12.80 13.96 16.26
CA ASP A 49 13.86 14.36 17.17
C ASP A 49 15.10 13.45 17.07
N CYS A 50 15.08 12.44 16.19
CA CYS A 50 16.20 11.53 15.99
C CYS A 50 17.22 12.14 15.03
N SER A 51 18.37 12.53 15.55
CA SER A 51 19.49 13.07 14.77
C SER A 51 20.44 11.99 14.23
N THR A 52 20.27 10.74 14.65
CA THR A 52 21.15 9.64 14.27
C THR A 52 20.55 8.84 13.13
N CYS A 53 21.28 8.71 12.03
CA CYS A 53 20.94 7.79 10.95
C CYS A 53 21.26 6.35 11.38
N LYS A 54 20.37 5.41 11.07
CA LYS A 54 20.70 3.98 11.20
C LYS A 54 21.83 3.63 10.23
N PRO A 55 22.78 2.75 10.59
CA PRO A 55 23.82 2.32 9.67
C PRO A 55 23.19 1.59 8.47
N LEU A 56 23.58 2.00 7.26
CA LEU A 56 23.11 1.42 5.99
C LEU A 56 24.23 0.73 5.21
N GLU A 57 25.36 0.46 5.87
CA GLU A 57 26.50 -0.20 5.23
C GLU A 57 26.10 -1.59 4.72
N LYS A 58 26.27 -1.83 3.41
CA LYS A 58 25.91 -3.08 2.71
C LYS A 58 24.43 -3.47 2.80
N ASN A 59 23.52 -2.52 3.07
CA ASN A 59 22.09 -2.75 2.97
C ASN A 59 21.60 -2.34 1.56
N PHE A 60 21.06 -3.31 0.81
CA PHE A 60 20.48 -3.12 -0.53
C PHE A 60 19.01 -3.52 -0.57
N ASP A 61 18.32 -3.45 0.58
CA ASP A 61 16.89 -3.72 0.68
C ASP A 61 16.11 -2.69 -0.16
N ASP A 62 14.93 -3.08 -0.62
CA ASP A 62 14.07 -2.17 -1.37
C ASP A 62 13.52 -1.05 -0.47
N VAL A 63 14.00 0.17 -0.71
CA VAL A 63 13.59 1.37 0.04
C VAL A 63 12.48 2.16 -0.65
N LYS A 64 12.01 1.73 -1.83
CA LYS A 64 10.99 2.46 -2.59
C LYS A 64 9.67 2.52 -1.83
N HIS A 65 9.18 3.72 -1.57
CA HIS A 65 7.87 3.94 -0.95
C HIS A 65 6.68 3.58 -1.86
N THR A 66 6.93 3.42 -3.16
CA THR A 66 5.93 3.12 -4.18
C THR A 66 5.68 1.62 -4.36
N THR A 67 6.49 0.73 -3.79
CA THR A 67 6.31 -0.71 -3.97
C THR A 67 5.04 -1.20 -3.27
N LEU A 68 4.25 -2.02 -3.98
CA LEU A 68 2.93 -2.48 -3.53
C LEU A 68 2.88 -4.00 -3.42
N SER A 69 2.32 -4.48 -2.30
CA SER A 69 1.81 -5.86 -2.21
C SER A 69 0.49 -5.99 -2.97
N GLU A 70 0.07 -7.22 -3.31
CA GLU A 70 -1.23 -7.47 -3.97
C GLU A 70 -2.39 -6.76 -3.26
N ARG A 71 -2.45 -6.86 -1.93
CA ARG A 71 -3.48 -6.17 -1.11
C ARG A 71 -3.45 -4.66 -1.31
N GLY A 72 -2.25 -4.06 -1.39
CA GLY A 72 -2.07 -2.62 -1.64
C GLY A 72 -2.43 -2.24 -3.07
N ALA A 73 -1.99 -3.04 -4.04
CA ALA A 73 -2.22 -2.83 -5.46
C ALA A 73 -3.71 -2.89 -5.82
N VAL A 74 -4.44 -3.91 -5.35
CA VAL A 74 -5.88 -4.03 -5.60
C VAL A 74 -6.65 -2.85 -4.98
N ARG A 75 -6.27 -2.41 -3.78
CA ARG A 75 -6.89 -1.24 -3.12
C ARG A 75 -6.65 0.04 -3.93
N GLU A 76 -5.41 0.28 -4.34
CA GLU A 76 -5.04 1.49 -5.08
C GLU A 76 -5.64 1.48 -6.50
N ALA A 77 -5.71 0.32 -7.15
CA ALA A 77 -6.38 0.16 -8.45
C ALA A 77 -7.90 0.35 -8.36
N ALA A 78 -8.53 -0.06 -7.26
CA ALA A 78 -9.94 0.21 -6.98
C ALA A 78 -10.19 1.70 -6.77
N ARG A 79 -9.27 2.42 -6.11
CA ARG A 79 -9.34 3.88 -5.89
C ARG A 79 -9.24 4.69 -7.19
N CYS A 80 -8.52 4.21 -8.20
CA CYS A 80 -8.40 4.89 -9.48
C CYS A 80 -9.76 5.13 -10.15
N LEU A 81 -10.03 6.37 -10.55
CA LEU A 81 -11.27 6.79 -11.23
C LEU A 81 -11.43 6.24 -12.66
N LYS A 82 -10.36 5.71 -13.26
CA LYS A 82 -10.36 5.16 -14.63
C LYS A 82 -10.89 6.19 -15.65
N CYS A 83 -10.35 7.41 -15.56
CA CYS A 83 -10.77 8.59 -16.31
C CYS A 83 -10.88 8.33 -17.82
N ALA A 84 -11.88 8.93 -18.46
CA ALA A 84 -11.87 9.10 -19.91
C ALA A 84 -10.79 10.10 -20.31
N ASP A 85 -10.16 9.89 -21.47
CA ASP A 85 -9.10 10.75 -22.02
C ASP A 85 -8.04 11.14 -20.97
N ALA A 86 -7.47 10.12 -20.34
CA ALA A 86 -6.76 10.27 -19.07
C ALA A 86 -5.53 11.19 -19.21
N PRO A 87 -5.44 12.28 -18.43
CA PRO A 87 -4.29 13.18 -18.50
C PRO A 87 -2.98 12.50 -18.09
N CYS A 88 -3.04 11.51 -17.19
CA CYS A 88 -1.88 10.72 -16.83
C CYS A 88 -1.27 9.95 -18.01
N GLN A 89 -2.08 9.52 -18.99
CA GLN A 89 -1.58 8.87 -20.21
C GLN A 89 -0.89 9.88 -21.13
N LYS A 90 -1.45 11.09 -21.27
CA LYS A 90 -0.85 12.18 -22.06
C LYS A 90 0.49 12.66 -21.49
N SER A 91 0.62 12.64 -20.17
CA SER A 91 1.86 12.98 -19.45
C SER A 91 2.89 11.84 -19.45
N CYS A 92 2.54 10.65 -19.95
CA CYS A 92 3.47 9.52 -20.05
C CYS A 92 4.25 9.59 -21.39
N PRO A 93 5.60 9.57 -21.39
CA PRO A 93 6.39 9.64 -22.62
C PRO A 93 6.10 8.51 -23.62
N THR A 94 5.73 7.33 -23.14
CA THR A 94 5.37 6.17 -23.98
C THR A 94 3.87 6.06 -24.25
N GLN A 95 3.06 7.04 -23.80
CA GLN A 95 1.60 7.06 -23.96
C GLN A 95 0.88 5.79 -23.45
N LEU A 96 1.42 5.18 -22.38
CA LEU A 96 0.85 3.98 -21.75
C LEU A 96 -0.64 4.13 -21.45
N ASP A 97 -1.44 3.14 -21.82
CA ASP A 97 -2.85 3.09 -21.43
C ASP A 97 -3.03 2.74 -19.94
N ILE A 98 -2.84 3.77 -19.10
CA ILE A 98 -2.93 3.69 -17.64
C ILE A 98 -4.31 3.28 -17.17
N LYS A 99 -5.35 3.73 -17.87
CA LYS A 99 -6.74 3.37 -17.54
C LYS A 99 -6.92 1.85 -17.67
N THR A 100 -6.50 1.28 -18.79
CA THR A 100 -6.75 -0.13 -19.11
C THR A 100 -5.94 -1.07 -18.21
N PHE A 101 -4.65 -0.79 -17.98
CA PHE A 101 -3.87 -1.69 -17.12
C PHE A 101 -4.32 -1.61 -15.65
N ILE A 102 -4.65 -0.42 -15.13
CA ILE A 102 -5.13 -0.29 -13.75
C ILE A 102 -6.50 -0.98 -13.59
N THR A 103 -7.37 -0.87 -14.59
CA THR A 103 -8.65 -1.59 -14.60
C THR A 103 -8.43 -3.10 -14.57
N SER A 104 -7.43 -3.59 -15.30
CA SER A 104 -7.05 -5.01 -15.30
C SER A 104 -6.54 -5.46 -13.92
N ILE A 105 -5.73 -4.65 -13.24
CA ILE A 105 -5.27 -4.93 -11.85
C ILE A 105 -6.46 -4.98 -10.88
N ALA A 106 -7.40 -4.03 -10.96
CA ALA A 106 -8.58 -4.01 -10.11
C ALA A 106 -9.44 -5.28 -10.25
N ASN A 107 -9.51 -5.82 -11.48
CA ASN A 107 -10.21 -7.06 -11.79
C ASN A 107 -9.36 -8.32 -11.58
N LYS A 108 -8.18 -8.20 -10.95
CA LYS A 108 -7.21 -9.29 -10.74
C LYS A 108 -6.71 -9.97 -12.03
N ASN A 109 -6.83 -9.30 -13.17
CA ASN A 109 -6.24 -9.73 -14.43
C ASN A 109 -4.83 -9.13 -14.59
N TYR A 110 -3.87 -9.68 -13.84
CA TYR A 110 -2.48 -9.17 -13.84
C TYR A 110 -1.78 -9.40 -15.18
N TYR A 111 -2.10 -10.50 -15.86
CA TYR A 111 -1.59 -10.78 -17.21
C TYR A 111 -2.04 -9.73 -18.22
N GLY A 112 -3.34 -9.40 -18.25
CA GLY A 112 -3.88 -8.35 -19.11
C GLY A 112 -3.25 -6.99 -18.82
N ALA A 113 -3.02 -6.68 -17.53
CA ALA A 113 -2.35 -5.45 -17.13
C ALA A 113 -0.91 -5.40 -17.66
N ALA A 114 -0.10 -6.44 -17.43
CA ALA A 114 1.27 -6.49 -17.90
C ALA A 114 1.36 -6.47 -19.43
N LYS A 115 0.47 -7.17 -20.13
CA LYS A 115 0.41 -7.16 -21.60
C LYS A 115 0.19 -5.75 -22.13
N ALA A 116 -0.74 -4.99 -21.54
CA ALA A 116 -0.98 -3.59 -21.91
C ALA A 116 0.22 -2.68 -21.58
N ILE A 117 0.96 -2.97 -20.50
CA ILE A 117 2.17 -2.21 -20.17
C ILE A 117 3.29 -2.50 -21.18
N PHE A 118 3.55 -3.78 -21.46
CA PHE A 118 4.62 -4.21 -22.36
C PHE A 118 4.35 -3.93 -23.84
N SER A 119 3.09 -3.73 -24.25
CA SER A 119 2.76 -3.34 -25.63
C SER A 119 3.32 -1.98 -25.99
N ASP A 120 3.28 -1.04 -25.05
CA ASP A 120 3.69 0.35 -25.29
C ASP A 120 5.09 0.63 -24.73
N ASN A 121 5.49 -0.10 -23.67
CA ASN A 121 6.79 0.05 -23.02
C ASN A 121 7.45 -1.31 -22.75
N PRO A 122 8.44 -1.74 -23.58
CA PRO A 122 9.14 -3.01 -23.39
C PRO A 122 9.96 -3.06 -22.09
N LEU A 123 10.27 -1.91 -21.48
CA LEU A 123 10.95 -1.80 -20.18
C LEU A 123 9.97 -1.49 -19.04
N GLY A 124 8.75 -2.03 -19.14
CA GLY A 124 7.66 -1.79 -18.21
C GLY A 124 8.02 -1.96 -16.73
N LEU A 125 8.74 -3.03 -16.37
CA LEU A 125 9.17 -3.29 -14.99
C LEU A 125 10.15 -2.22 -14.48
N THR A 126 11.20 -1.94 -15.26
CA THR A 126 12.21 -0.93 -14.92
C THR A 126 11.56 0.43 -14.74
N CYS A 127 10.75 0.86 -15.70
CA CYS A 127 10.03 2.14 -15.61
C CYS A 127 9.07 2.19 -14.42
N GLY A 128 8.40 1.08 -14.07
CA GLY A 128 7.57 1.02 -12.86
C GLY A 128 8.35 1.31 -11.57
N MET A 129 9.63 0.93 -11.53
CA MET A 129 10.49 1.11 -10.36
C MET A 129 11.19 2.48 -10.29
N VAL A 130 11.66 3.02 -11.42
CA VAL A 130 12.58 4.19 -11.43
C VAL A 130 12.00 5.47 -12.01
N CYS A 131 10.79 5.42 -12.60
CA CYS A 131 10.21 6.60 -13.25
C CYS A 131 9.95 7.74 -12.25
N PRO A 132 10.35 8.99 -12.56
CA PRO A 132 10.04 10.16 -11.74
C PRO A 132 8.57 10.56 -11.94
N THR A 133 7.68 9.75 -11.40
CA THR A 133 6.24 9.82 -11.73
C THR A 133 5.59 11.15 -11.35
N SER A 134 6.09 11.84 -10.32
CA SER A 134 5.61 13.16 -9.88
C SER A 134 5.65 14.20 -11.00
N ASP A 135 6.67 14.14 -11.84
CA ASP A 135 6.89 15.09 -12.93
C ASP A 135 6.26 14.62 -14.25
N LEU A 136 5.66 13.42 -14.22
CA LEU A 136 5.11 12.72 -15.39
C LEU A 136 3.64 12.34 -15.13
N CYS A 137 3.31 11.05 -15.24
CA CYS A 137 1.94 10.54 -15.20
C CYS A 137 1.19 10.86 -13.90
N VAL A 138 1.87 10.90 -12.75
CA VAL A 138 1.25 11.18 -11.45
C VAL A 138 1.00 12.68 -11.27
N GLY A 139 1.88 13.55 -11.81
CA GLY A 139 1.68 15.00 -11.83
C GLY A 139 0.44 15.44 -12.62
N GLY A 140 0.09 14.68 -13.66
CA GLY A 140 -1.14 14.89 -14.44
C GLY A 140 -2.38 14.17 -13.91
N CYS A 141 -2.34 13.51 -12.75
CA CYS A 141 -3.48 12.70 -12.28
C CYS A 141 -4.64 13.56 -11.74
N ASN A 142 -5.87 13.33 -12.20
CA ASN A 142 -7.06 14.06 -11.71
C ASN A 142 -7.29 13.95 -10.20
N LEU A 143 -6.89 12.83 -9.58
CA LEU A 143 -6.99 12.63 -8.13
C LEU A 143 -6.00 13.49 -7.34
N TYR A 144 -5.09 14.21 -8.00
CA TYR A 144 -4.29 15.24 -7.32
C TYR A 144 -5.17 16.33 -6.69
N GLY A 145 -6.36 16.59 -7.22
CA GLY A 145 -7.33 17.53 -6.64
C GLY A 145 -8.08 17.00 -5.40
N SER A 146 -7.81 15.76 -4.96
CA SER A 146 -8.43 15.15 -3.78
C SER A 146 -7.49 15.19 -2.58
N GLU A 147 -8.04 15.11 -1.36
CA GLU A 147 -7.27 15.13 -0.11
C GLU A 147 -6.37 13.89 0.03
N GLU A 148 -6.80 12.74 -0.50
CA GLU A 148 -6.02 11.51 -0.53
C GLU A 148 -4.86 11.53 -1.54
N GLY A 149 -4.89 12.45 -2.52
CA GLY A 149 -3.83 12.64 -3.50
C GLY A 149 -3.86 11.69 -4.71
N PRO A 150 -2.86 11.82 -5.61
CA PRO A 150 -2.84 11.12 -6.89
C PRO A 150 -2.58 9.63 -6.76
N ILE A 151 -2.79 8.86 -7.83
CA ILE A 151 -2.60 7.40 -7.84
C ILE A 151 -1.11 7.04 -7.85
N ASN A 152 -0.73 5.99 -7.12
CA ASN A 152 0.60 5.37 -7.25
C ASN A 152 0.72 4.54 -8.54
N ILE A 153 0.83 5.21 -9.69
CA ILE A 153 0.84 4.59 -11.01
C ILE A 153 2.09 3.71 -11.20
N GLY A 154 3.27 4.20 -10.79
CA GLY A 154 4.52 3.46 -10.90
C GLY A 154 4.51 2.15 -10.11
N GLY A 155 4.02 2.18 -8.86
CA GLY A 155 3.87 0.99 -8.03
C GLY A 155 2.91 -0.05 -8.60
N LEU A 156 1.80 0.39 -9.21
CA LEU A 156 0.86 -0.51 -9.91
C LEU A 156 1.49 -1.14 -11.15
N GLN A 157 2.27 -0.36 -11.92
CA GLN A 157 3.02 -0.85 -13.06
C GLN A 157 4.09 -1.87 -12.66
N GLN A 158 4.86 -1.57 -11.59
CA GLN A 158 5.82 -2.51 -10.99
C GLN A 158 5.11 -3.82 -10.60
N PHE A 159 4.03 -3.73 -9.81
CA PHE A 159 3.32 -4.91 -9.31
C PHE A 159 2.81 -5.82 -10.43
N ALA A 160 2.16 -5.26 -11.45
CA ALA A 160 1.61 -6.05 -12.55
C ALA A 160 2.71 -6.76 -13.37
N THR A 161 3.81 -6.07 -13.63
CA THR A 161 4.93 -6.63 -14.42
C THR A 161 5.74 -7.64 -13.62
N GLU A 162 5.99 -7.38 -12.32
CA GLU A 162 6.68 -8.29 -11.40
C GLU A 162 5.92 -9.62 -11.23
N THR A 163 4.58 -9.56 -11.08
CA THR A 163 3.74 -10.75 -10.96
C THR A 163 3.91 -11.70 -12.14
N ILE A 164 4.07 -11.17 -13.35
CA ILE A 164 4.22 -11.98 -14.56
C ILE A 164 5.63 -12.55 -14.68
N THR A 165 6.67 -11.77 -14.34
CA THR A 165 8.04 -12.27 -14.31
C THR A 165 8.21 -13.45 -13.34
N ILE A 166 7.56 -13.41 -12.18
CA ILE A 166 7.58 -14.51 -11.21
C ILE A 166 6.84 -15.74 -11.75
N LEU A 167 5.68 -15.55 -12.39
CA LEU A 167 4.91 -16.65 -12.97
C LEU A 167 5.66 -17.35 -14.11
N PHE A 168 6.37 -16.62 -14.98
CA PHE A 168 7.17 -17.24 -16.05
C PHE A 168 8.39 -18.01 -15.54
N ASN A 169 8.99 -17.62 -14.41
CA ASN A 169 10.07 -18.38 -13.78
C ASN A 169 9.58 -19.63 -13.02
N CYS A 170 8.29 -19.71 -12.68
CA CYS A 170 7.69 -20.87 -12.03
C CYS A 170 7.19 -21.92 -13.03
N SER A 171 6.80 -21.50 -14.24
CA SER A 171 6.37 -22.39 -15.34
C SER A 171 7.50 -23.22 -15.98
N THR A 172 8.76 -23.08 -15.53
CA THR A 172 9.90 -23.91 -15.98
C THR A 172 10.15 -25.12 -15.08
N PHE A 173 9.25 -25.42 -14.13
CA PHE A 173 9.32 -26.57 -13.22
C PHE A 173 8.07 -27.48 -13.26
N LEU A 174 7.31 -27.46 -14.36
CA LEU A 174 6.30 -28.48 -14.70
C LEU A 174 6.51 -28.99 -16.12
#